data_AF-A0A6G4X505-F1
#
_entry.id   AF-A0A6G4X505-F1
#
_cell.length_a   1.000
_cell.length_b   1.000
_cell.length_c   1.000
_cell.angle_alpha   90.00
_cell.angle_beta   90.00
_cell.angle_gamma   90.00
#
_symmetry.space_group_name_H-M   'P 1'
#
loop_
_entity.id
_entity.type
_entity.pdbx_description
1 polymer ?
#
loop_
_entity_poly.entity_id
_entity_poly.type
_entity_poly.pdbx_seq_one_letter_code
_entity_poly.pdbx_strand_id
1 'polypeptide(L)'
;MLAATPPHGPSPRRFEPRAYVVDESTARESPSEPAWTGRVQRVLSDGSYLLITETGYQWRAGARDVRAATDAERAVYEAKLARLKRERAALTERLSGRG
;
A
#
# COMPACT_ATOMS: atom_id res chain seq x y z
N MET A 1 22.61 21.04 35.13
CA MET A 1 22.06 21.46 33.83
C MET A 1 21.65 20.21 33.07
N LEU A 2 20.35 19.92 32.99
CA LEU A 2 19.82 18.85 32.15
C LEU A 2 19.10 19.51 30.98
N ALA A 3 19.58 19.26 29.76
CA ALA A 3 18.95 19.74 28.54
C ALA A 3 17.64 18.97 28.33
N ALA A 4 16.53 19.69 28.31
CA ALA A 4 15.23 19.15 27.95
C ALA A 4 15.25 18.74 26.47
N THR A 5 14.97 17.45 26.21
CA THR A 5 14.69 16.94 24.87
C THR A 5 13.45 17.68 24.31
N PRO A 6 13.48 18.22 23.09
CA PRO A 6 12.31 18.91 22.53
C PRO A 6 11.14 17.93 22.35
N PRO A 7 9.89 18.39 22.54
CA PRO A 7 8.72 17.53 22.43
C PRO A 7 8.60 16.99 21.01
N HIS A 8 8.28 15.70 20.91
CA HIS A 8 7.98 15.03 19.66
C HIS A 8 7.03 15.90 18.82
N GLY A 9 7.51 16.30 17.63
CA GLY A 9 6.62 16.80 16.59
C GLY A 9 5.45 15.83 16.36
N PRO A 10 4.35 16.28 15.74
CA PRO A 10 3.14 15.48 15.61
C PRO A 10 3.50 14.08 15.15
N SER A 11 3.17 13.07 15.97
CA SER A 11 3.45 11.68 15.63
C SER A 11 2.93 11.44 14.22
N PRO A 12 3.75 10.89 13.30
CA PRO A 12 3.28 10.63 11.95
C PRO A 12 2.02 9.78 12.08
N ARG A 13 0.93 10.21 11.41
CA ARG A 13 -0.34 9.47 11.41
C ARG A 13 -0.01 8.02 11.06
N ARG A 14 -0.09 7.12 12.04
CA ARG A 14 0.28 5.73 11.85
C ARG A 14 -0.88 5.05 11.12
N PHE A 15 -0.62 4.49 9.96
CA PHE A 15 -1.64 3.74 9.23
C PHE A 15 -1.77 2.34 9.82
N GLU A 16 -3.00 1.95 10.11
CA GLU A 16 -3.32 0.62 10.62
C GLU A 16 -3.10 -0.46 9.54
N PRO A 17 -2.85 -1.72 9.92
CA PRO A 17 -2.92 -2.84 8.99
C PRO A 17 -4.24 -2.83 8.22
N ARG A 18 -4.16 -3.16 6.92
CA ARG A 18 -5.25 -3.14 5.94
C ARG A 18 -5.70 -1.76 5.48
N ALA A 19 -5.15 -0.66 6.01
CA ALA A 19 -5.39 0.67 5.46
C ALA A 19 -4.88 0.77 4.02
N TYR A 20 -5.55 1.59 3.20
CA TYR A 20 -5.12 1.90 1.84
C TYR A 20 -4.33 3.21 1.87
N VAL A 21 -3.15 3.19 1.27
CA VAL A 21 -2.22 4.31 1.24
C VAL A 21 -1.66 4.49 -0.17
N VAL A 22 -1.18 5.69 -0.45
CA VAL A 22 -0.41 6.00 -1.65
C VAL A 22 1.02 6.29 -1.24
N ASP A 23 1.96 5.64 -1.91
CA ASP A 23 3.38 5.86 -1.75
C ASP A 23 3.87 6.86 -2.78
N GLU A 24 4.12 8.09 -2.35
CA GLU A 24 4.56 9.19 -3.19
C GLU A 24 6.03 9.02 -3.64
N SER A 25 6.82 8.13 -3.02
CA SER A 25 8.20 7.90 -3.46
C SER A 25 8.24 7.25 -4.84
N THR A 26 7.29 6.37 -5.15
CA THR A 26 7.29 5.63 -6.42
C THR A 26 7.12 6.56 -7.62
N ALA A 27 6.37 7.66 -7.47
CA ALA A 27 6.27 8.69 -8.50
C ALA A 27 7.56 9.51 -8.65
N ARG A 28 8.37 9.63 -7.59
CA ARG A 28 9.69 10.29 -7.66
C ARG A 28 10.73 9.37 -8.31
N GLU A 29 10.65 8.08 -8.04
CA GLU A 29 11.54 7.05 -8.60
C GLU A 29 11.21 6.77 -10.08
N SER A 30 9.93 6.80 -10.44
CA SER A 30 9.42 6.63 -11.81
C SER A 30 8.47 7.79 -12.19
N PRO A 31 8.99 8.96 -12.61
CA PRO A 31 8.19 10.16 -12.88
C PRO A 31 7.14 10.02 -13.99
N SER A 32 7.31 9.04 -14.87
CA SER A 32 6.35 8.74 -15.94
C SER A 32 5.11 7.99 -15.44
N GLU A 33 5.13 7.47 -14.21
CA GLU A 33 4.05 6.71 -13.61
C GLU A 33 3.44 7.45 -12.40
N PRO A 34 2.11 7.34 -12.18
CA PRO A 34 1.50 7.87 -10.98
C PRO A 34 2.02 7.14 -9.73
N ALA A 35 1.89 7.80 -8.57
CA ALA A 35 2.21 7.20 -7.28
C ALA A 35 1.43 5.90 -7.06
N TRP A 36 2.09 4.90 -6.47
CA TRP A 36 1.52 3.58 -6.35
C TRP A 36 0.56 3.53 -5.15
N THR A 37 -0.63 2.97 -5.38
CA THR A 37 -1.58 2.68 -4.30
C THR A 37 -1.30 1.28 -3.76
N GLY A 38 -1.16 1.17 -2.44
CA GLY A 38 -0.92 -0.08 -1.74
C GLY A 38 -1.84 -0.26 -0.55
N ARG A 39 -1.99 -1.51 -0.10
CA ARG A 39 -2.61 -1.81 1.19
C ARG A 39 -1.54 -2.11 2.23
N VAL A 40 -1.64 -1.53 3.41
CA VAL A 40 -0.74 -1.81 4.53
C VAL A 40 -0.90 -3.28 4.93
N GLN A 41 0.16 -4.06 4.82
CA GLN A 41 0.19 -5.43 5.33
C GLN A 41 0.61 -5.44 6.80
N ARG A 42 1.69 -4.72 7.13
CA ARG A 42 2.19 -4.56 8.50
C ARG A 42 2.96 -3.24 8.63
N VAL A 43 3.00 -2.72 9.84
CA VAL A 43 3.94 -1.67 10.21
C VAL A 43 5.23 -2.32 10.74
N LEU A 44 6.38 -1.83 10.28
CA LEU A 44 7.69 -2.32 10.66
C LEU A 44 8.19 -1.61 11.94
N SER A 45 9.20 -2.20 12.59
CA SER A 45 9.73 -1.70 13.88
C SER A 45 10.36 -0.30 13.76
N ASP A 46 10.87 0.05 12.58
CA ASP A 46 11.41 1.38 12.28
C ASP A 46 10.35 2.40 11.84
N GLY A 47 9.07 2.03 11.93
CA GLY A 47 7.94 2.89 11.58
C GLY A 47 7.59 2.92 10.10
N SER A 48 8.38 2.29 9.23
CA SER A 48 8.03 2.13 7.82
C SER A 48 6.90 1.11 7.61
N TYR A 49 6.32 1.09 6.41
CA TYR A 49 5.20 0.21 6.08
C TYR A 49 5.63 -0.85 5.07
N LEU A 50 5.20 -2.09 5.30
CA LEU A 50 5.19 -3.10 4.25
C LEU A 50 3.85 -3.03 3.54
N LEU A 51 3.86 -2.62 2.28
CA LEU A 51 2.69 -2.46 1.43
C LEU A 51 2.56 -3.65 0.47
N ILE A 52 1.35 -3.89 0.01
CA ILE A 52 1.04 -4.89 -1.01
C ILE A 52 0.18 -4.29 -2.11
N THR A 53 0.47 -4.64 -3.37
CA THR A 53 -0.31 -4.22 -4.55
C THR A 53 -1.54 -5.11 -4.69
N GLU A 54 -2.44 -4.73 -5.60
CA GLU A 54 -3.55 -5.57 -6.07
C GLU A 54 -3.09 -6.91 -6.65
N THR A 55 -1.88 -6.97 -7.22
CA THR A 55 -1.26 -8.17 -7.81
C THR A 55 -0.54 -9.04 -6.78
N GLY A 56 -0.35 -8.54 -5.56
CA GLY A 56 0.35 -9.25 -4.49
C GLY A 56 1.85 -8.92 -4.37
N TYR A 57 2.37 -8.02 -5.20
CA TYR A 57 3.74 -7.52 -5.07
C TYR A 57 3.86 -6.72 -3.77
N GLN A 58 4.94 -6.97 -3.03
CA GLN A 58 5.20 -6.31 -1.75
C GLN A 58 6.40 -5.37 -1.86
N TRP A 59 6.29 -4.20 -1.24
CA TRP A 59 7.39 -3.25 -1.14
C TRP A 59 7.34 -2.50 0.17
N ARG A 60 8.47 -1.88 0.51
CA ARG A 60 8.63 -1.10 1.73
C ARG A 60 8.52 0.38 1.41
N ALA A 61 7.65 1.09 2.13
CA ALA A 61 7.43 2.53 1.97
C ALA A 61 7.79 3.29 3.25
N GLY A 62 8.45 4.43 3.10
CA GLY A 62 8.83 5.30 4.20
C GLY A 62 7.61 6.02 4.80
N ALA A 63 7.59 6.21 6.14
CA ALA A 63 6.45 6.84 6.80
C ALA A 63 6.17 8.29 6.37
N ARG A 64 7.18 8.96 5.80
CA ARG A 64 7.10 10.34 5.31
C ARG A 64 6.62 10.44 3.87
N ASP A 65 6.68 9.33 3.13
CA ASP A 65 6.34 9.27 1.71
C ASP A 65 4.95 8.68 1.48
N VAL A 66 4.32 8.16 2.54
CA VAL A 66 2.96 7.63 2.47
C VAL A 66 1.91 8.65 2.88
N ARG A 67 0.81 8.68 2.13
CA ARG A 67 -0.43 9.37 2.51
C ARG A 67 -1.62 8.43 2.48
N ALA A 68 -2.72 8.83 3.11
CA ALA A 68 -3.98 8.12 2.97
C ALA A 68 -4.41 8.10 1.50
N ALA A 69 -4.86 6.94 1.03
CA ALA A 69 -5.51 6.85 -0.26
C ALA A 69 -6.89 7.53 -0.18
N THR A 70 -7.25 8.22 -1.26
CA THR A 70 -8.61 8.72 -1.47
C THR A 70 -9.57 7.56 -1.73
N ASP A 71 -10.88 7.80 -1.59
CA ASP A 71 -11.90 6.79 -1.91
C ASP A 71 -11.82 6.32 -3.37
N ALA A 72 -11.47 7.22 -4.30
CA ALA A 72 -11.27 6.89 -5.71
C ALA A 72 -10.07 5.95 -5.92
N GLU A 73 -8.92 6.25 -5.32
CA GLU A 73 -7.71 5.40 -5.41
C GLU A 73 -7.95 4.03 -4.78
N ARG A 74 -8.63 4.00 -3.63
CA ARG A 74 -9.06 2.76 -3.00
C ARG A 74 -9.99 1.97 -3.92
N ALA A 75 -10.99 2.61 -4.53
CA ALA A 75 -11.92 1.95 -5.42
C ALA A 75 -11.21 1.36 -6.65
N VAL A 76 -10.23 2.07 -7.22
CA VAL A 76 -9.39 1.57 -8.32
C VAL A 76 -8.62 0.32 -7.90
N TYR A 77 -7.96 0.36 -6.73
CA TYR A 77 -7.26 -0.81 -6.19
C TYR A 77 -8.21 -2.01 -6.03
N GLU A 78 -9.36 -1.81 -5.39
CA GLU A 78 -10.32 -2.89 -5.12
C GLU A 78 -10.93 -3.45 -6.42
N ALA A 79 -11.21 -2.60 -7.42
CA ALA A 79 -11.70 -3.02 -8.72
C ALA A 79 -10.68 -3.91 -9.46
N LYS A 80 -9.40 -3.51 -9.48
CA LYS A 80 -8.34 -4.32 -10.09
C LYS A 80 -8.15 -5.64 -9.34
N LEU A 81 -8.15 -5.62 -8.01
CA LEU A 81 -8.07 -6.84 -7.20
C LEU A 81 -9.25 -7.80 -7.48
N ALA A 82 -10.47 -7.27 -7.60
CA ALA A 82 -11.64 -8.07 -7.93
C ALA A 82 -11.53 -8.69 -9.33
N ARG A 83 -11.02 -7.94 -10.31
CA ARG A 83 -10.75 -8.44 -11.66
C ARG A 83 -9.74 -9.60 -11.63
N LEU A 84 -8.59 -9.42 -10.97
CA LEU A 84 -7.56 -10.45 -10.83
C LEU A 84 -8.09 -11.73 -10.18
N LYS A 85 -8.95 -11.60 -9.15
CA LYS A 85 -9.60 -12.76 -8.51
C LYS A 85 -10.50 -13.52 -9.48
N ARG A 86 -11.29 -12.83 -10.31
CA ARG A 86 -12.15 -13.46 -11.32
C ARG A 86 -11.32 -14.16 -12.39
N GLU A 87 -10.28 -13.52 -12.89
CA GLU A 87 -9.38 -14.09 -13.89
C GLU A 87 -8.68 -15.35 -13.36
N ARG A 88 -8.20 -15.30 -12.10
CA ARG A 88 -7.61 -16.47 -11.42
C ARG A 88 -8.61 -17.62 -11.26
N ALA A 89 -9.85 -17.31 -10.85
CA ALA A 89 -10.89 -18.32 -10.70
C ALA A 89 -11.22 -18.99 -12.05
N ALA A 90 -11.42 -18.20 -13.11
CA ALA A 90 -11.68 -18.71 -14.45
C ALA A 90 -10.53 -19.57 -14.98
N LEU A 91 -9.28 -19.17 -14.74
CA LEU A 91 -8.11 -19.98 -15.09
C LEU A 91 -8.09 -21.32 -14.32
N THR A 92 -8.41 -21.28 -13.03
CA THR A 92 -8.44 -22.49 -12.19
C THR A 92 -9.50 -23.48 -12.67
N GLU A 93 -10.70 -23.02 -13.03
CA GLU A 93 -11.75 -23.86 -13.60
C GLU A 93 -11.32 -24.50 -14.92
N ARG A 94 -10.69 -23.71 -15.82
CA ARG A 94 -10.15 -24.22 -17.09
C ARG A 94 -9.09 -25.29 -16.90
N LEU A 95 -8.17 -25.09 -15.95
CA LEU A 95 -7.11 -26.06 -15.66
C LEU A 95 -7.63 -27.31 -14.94
N SER A 96 -8.72 -27.20 -14.21
CA SER A 96 -9.35 -28.33 -13.49
C SER A 96 -10.22 -29.20 -14.40
N GLY A 97 -10.32 -28.90 -15.70
CA GLY A 97 -11.10 -29.67 -16.67
C GLY A 97 -12.62 -29.58 -16.47
N ARG A 98 -13.11 -28.55 -15.79
CA ARG A 98 -14.54 -28.35 -15.47
C ARG A 98 -15.25 -27.46 -16.51
N GLY A 99 -14.89 -27.64 -17.79
CA GLY A 99 -15.46 -26.95 -18.95
C GLY A 99 -16.48 -27.79 -19.68
#